data_AF-A0A976CSY2-F1
#
_entry.id   AF-A0A976CSY2-F1
#
_cell.length_a   1.000
_cell.length_b   1.000
_cell.length_c   1.000
_cell.angle_alpha   90.00
_cell.angle_beta   90.00
_cell.angle_gamma   90.00
#
_symmetry.space_group_name_H-M   'P 1'
#
loop_
_entity.id
_entity.type
_entity.pdbx_description
1 polymer ?
#
loop_
_entity_poly.entity_id
_entity_poly.type
_entity_poly.pdbx_seq_one_letter_code
_entity_poly.pdbx_strand_id
1 'polypeptide(L)'
;MSTPVQRSFSCHNCQGTIYIPYHLPPTSAPCPHCGTTVTSPAIDSSPVVLPAAKSAKPLQDSATEEKPEKIKIPVLLAIPEPETEAAAKPSTTPWIVSVFLLLLIAAAALLFYRELVQPYQKNSTPIAPAATKPAHVSSFQWQPQARELLRQFFAATTPEAKARCVIGGLATVDRLQQIWGHQLLQESALDPNDFAAIVADPGAGQQTVFLMIYERPAQYDIQKFLRPLVSMEVMQGLETLDPLTQSLTAPENFETSPLRVQAYFKLVDGKLLLDYDTYWQTRHRTLQRFVDSAPPGTQETFRLILSQDVPLASEQQDQVHIYRITDPIHTTDSYRVFASTNQDFAPQLAVLHWHKIPNASIQHRPVTVTLTKRENQRIELSHLVCWEFEGLEASQAPALPTPSPALDSSPLPPDP
;
A
#
# COMPACT_ATOMS: atom_id res chain seq x y z
N MET A 1 23.10 -43.60 14.62
CA MET A 1 23.88 -43.01 13.50
C MET A 1 23.07 -41.84 12.98
N SER A 2 23.58 -40.61 13.16
CA SER A 2 22.89 -39.39 12.73
C SER A 2 23.09 -39.19 11.23
N THR A 3 22.01 -39.03 10.47
CA THR A 3 22.09 -38.76 9.03
C THR A 3 22.56 -37.32 8.77
N PRO A 4 23.50 -37.09 7.84
CA PRO A 4 23.95 -35.74 7.51
C PRO A 4 22.81 -34.92 6.89
N VAL A 5 22.56 -33.73 7.43
CA VAL A 5 21.45 -32.85 7.00
C VAL A 5 21.83 -32.05 5.73
N GLN A 6 23.13 -31.79 5.53
CA GLN A 6 23.63 -30.94 4.44
C GLN A 6 24.90 -31.53 3.79
N ARG A 7 25.13 -31.16 2.53
CA ARG A 7 26.38 -31.41 1.80
C ARG A 7 26.85 -30.13 1.12
N SER A 8 28.14 -30.06 0.78
CA SER A 8 28.73 -28.89 0.14
C SER A 8 29.48 -29.26 -1.13
N PHE A 9 29.55 -28.32 -2.08
CA PHE A 9 30.38 -28.42 -3.28
C PHE A 9 30.88 -27.03 -3.69
N SER A 10 31.97 -26.96 -4.45
CA SER A 10 32.56 -25.69 -4.87
C SER A 10 32.07 -25.28 -6.27
N CYS A 11 31.78 -24.00 -6.44
CA CYS A 11 31.49 -23.42 -7.74
C CYS A 11 32.72 -23.51 -8.66
N HIS A 12 32.58 -24.02 -9.88
CA HIS A 12 33.70 -24.09 -10.83
C HIS A 12 34.21 -22.72 -11.28
N ASN A 13 33.36 -21.68 -11.26
CA ASN A 13 33.70 -20.34 -11.74
C ASN A 13 34.38 -19.46 -10.68
N CYS A 14 33.86 -19.45 -9.45
CA CYS A 14 34.37 -18.59 -8.37
C CYS A 14 35.01 -19.34 -7.19
N GLN A 15 35.02 -20.67 -7.21
CA GLN A 15 35.51 -21.55 -6.15
C GLN A 15 34.80 -21.41 -4.79
N GLY A 16 33.74 -20.59 -4.70
CA GLY A 16 32.91 -20.46 -3.50
C GLY A 16 32.18 -21.75 -3.13
N THR A 17 32.18 -22.09 -1.83
CA THR A 17 31.53 -23.29 -1.28
C THR A 17 30.04 -23.08 -1.12
N ILE A 18 29.24 -23.93 -1.77
CA ILE A 18 27.78 -23.90 -1.76
C ILE A 18 27.27 -25.04 -0.89
N TYR A 19 26.37 -24.74 0.06
CA TYR A 19 25.72 -25.71 0.93
C TYR A 19 24.31 -26.03 0.41
N ILE A 20 23.99 -27.32 0.29
CA ILE A 20 22.68 -27.80 -0.15
C ILE A 20 22.17 -28.91 0.78
N PRO A 21 20.84 -29.14 0.84
CA PRO A 21 20.28 -30.28 1.54
C PRO A 21 20.89 -31.59 1.03
N TYR A 22 21.18 -32.52 1.94
CA TYR A 22 21.91 -33.75 1.58
C TYR A 22 21.22 -34.53 0.46
N HIS A 23 19.89 -34.66 0.53
CA HIS A 23 19.07 -35.44 -0.43
C HIS A 23 18.61 -34.66 -1.68
N LEU A 24 19.13 -33.45 -1.92
CA LEU A 24 18.74 -32.67 -3.10
C LEU A 24 19.29 -33.33 -4.38
N PRO A 25 18.44 -33.69 -5.37
CA PRO A 25 18.90 -34.20 -6.66
C PRO A 25 19.70 -33.13 -7.42
N PRO A 26 20.49 -33.52 -8.44
CA PRO A 26 21.19 -32.56 -9.30
C PRO A 26 20.25 -31.48 -9.82
N THR A 27 20.45 -30.25 -9.36
CA THR A 27 19.59 -29.10 -9.64
C THR A 27 20.46 -27.94 -10.10
N SER A 28 20.05 -27.29 -11.19
CA SER A 28 20.74 -26.12 -11.74
C SER A 28 20.15 -24.84 -11.16
N ALA A 29 20.99 -23.99 -10.59
CA ALA A 29 20.61 -22.70 -10.02
C ALA A 29 21.76 -21.68 -10.18
N PRO A 30 21.48 -20.37 -10.15
CA PRO A 30 22.54 -19.36 -10.14
C PRO A 30 23.37 -19.46 -8.86
N CYS A 31 24.70 -19.40 -8.99
CA CYS A 31 25.61 -19.42 -7.86
C CYS A 31 25.38 -18.18 -6.97
N PRO A 32 25.25 -18.32 -5.64
CA PRO A 32 25.02 -17.19 -4.75
C PRO A 32 26.22 -16.22 -4.67
N HIS A 33 27.42 -16.64 -5.10
CA HIS A 33 28.62 -15.81 -5.05
C HIS A 33 28.90 -15.04 -6.36
N CYS A 34 28.53 -15.59 -7.52
CA CYS A 34 28.89 -14.99 -8.82
C CYS A 34 27.75 -14.95 -9.86
N GLY A 35 26.56 -15.45 -9.53
CA GLY A 35 25.38 -15.42 -10.41
C GLY A 35 25.42 -16.40 -11.59
N THR A 36 26.55 -17.07 -11.85
CA THR A 36 26.67 -18.06 -12.93
C THR A 36 25.88 -19.32 -12.61
N THR A 37 25.16 -19.89 -13.59
CA THR A 37 24.42 -21.14 -13.42
C THR A 37 25.36 -22.30 -13.07
N VAL A 38 25.11 -22.95 -11.94
CA VAL A 38 25.84 -24.14 -11.46
C VAL A 38 24.86 -25.28 -11.20
N THR A 39 25.30 -26.51 -11.43
CA THR A 39 24.50 -27.72 -11.18
C THR A 39 25.09 -28.48 -10.00
N SER A 40 24.27 -28.83 -9.01
CA SER A 40 24.71 -29.64 -7.87
C SER A 40 25.09 -31.06 -8.31
N PRO A 41 26.15 -31.67 -7.73
CA PRO A 41 26.58 -33.01 -8.10
C PRO A 41 25.59 -34.08 -7.64
N ALA A 42 25.56 -35.26 -8.27
CA ALA A 42 24.78 -36.40 -7.76
C ALA A 42 25.39 -36.95 -6.45
N ILE A 43 24.59 -37.65 -5.64
CA ILE A 43 25.11 -38.37 -4.47
C ILE A 43 25.61 -39.72 -4.97
N ASP A 44 26.92 -39.88 -5.11
CA ASP A 44 27.50 -41.18 -5.45
C ASP A 44 27.38 -42.12 -4.24
N SER A 45 26.73 -43.26 -4.44
CA SER A 45 26.55 -44.29 -3.42
C SER A 45 27.79 -45.18 -3.37
N SER A 46 28.87 -44.75 -2.69
CA SER A 46 29.98 -45.63 -2.29
C SER A 46 30.84 -45.00 -1.17
N PRO A 47 31.37 -45.81 -0.24
CA PRO A 47 31.82 -45.34 1.07
C PRO A 47 33.19 -44.66 1.02
N VAL A 48 33.28 -43.47 1.62
CA VAL A 48 34.52 -42.72 1.82
C VAL A 48 35.36 -43.38 2.91
N VAL A 49 36.57 -43.80 2.55
CA VAL A 49 37.66 -44.14 3.48
C VAL A 49 38.19 -42.84 4.10
N LEU A 50 38.04 -42.70 5.42
CA LEU A 50 38.64 -41.63 6.22
C LEU A 50 40.06 -42.02 6.67
N PRO A 51 41.07 -41.14 6.55
CA PRO A 51 42.29 -41.26 7.34
C PRO A 51 42.18 -40.46 8.65
N ALA A 52 42.32 -41.23 9.75
CA ALA A 52 42.92 -40.97 11.06
C ALA A 52 42.72 -39.61 11.78
N ALA A 53 42.05 -39.75 12.93
CA ALA A 53 41.95 -38.78 14.03
C ALA A 53 43.30 -38.43 14.68
N LYS A 54 43.37 -37.24 15.29
CA LYS A 54 44.17 -37.00 16.50
C LYS A 54 43.24 -36.77 17.70
N SER A 55 43.62 -37.47 18.75
CA SER A 55 42.90 -37.74 19.98
C SER A 55 43.14 -36.67 21.05
N ALA A 56 42.12 -36.38 21.87
CA ALA A 56 42.28 -36.03 23.28
C ALA A 56 41.06 -36.54 24.06
N LYS A 57 41.34 -37.04 25.27
CA LYS A 57 40.60 -38.04 26.07
C LYS A 57 39.46 -37.47 26.95
N PRO A 58 38.64 -38.36 27.58
CA PRO A 58 37.27 -38.13 28.07
C PRO A 58 37.16 -37.94 29.60
N LEU A 59 35.94 -37.63 30.07
CA LEU A 59 35.44 -38.09 31.37
C LEU A 59 33.99 -38.59 31.27
N GLN A 60 33.76 -39.77 31.87
CA GLN A 60 32.50 -40.49 32.11
C GLN A 60 31.68 -39.77 33.20
N ASP A 61 30.37 -39.93 33.39
CA ASP A 61 29.70 -41.17 33.86
C ASP A 61 28.17 -41.20 33.66
N SER A 62 27.70 -42.45 33.54
CA SER A 62 26.37 -43.09 33.65
C SER A 62 25.27 -42.34 34.44
N ALA A 63 24.05 -42.14 33.92
CA ALA A 63 22.93 -43.10 33.75
C ALA A 63 22.31 -43.60 35.07
N THR A 64 21.02 -43.34 35.29
CA THR A 64 20.04 -44.33 35.79
C THR A 64 18.61 -43.86 35.47
N GLU A 65 17.83 -44.85 35.06
CA GLU A 65 16.47 -44.95 34.55
C GLU A 65 15.46 -45.12 35.69
N GLU A 66 14.25 -44.55 35.60
CA GLU A 66 13.07 -45.21 36.19
C GLU A 66 11.75 -44.80 35.49
N LYS A 67 10.87 -45.80 35.37
CA LYS A 67 9.68 -45.96 34.51
C LYS A 67 8.38 -45.69 35.34
N PRO A 68 7.18 -45.46 34.72
CA PRO A 68 6.18 -44.51 35.22
C PRO A 68 5.07 -45.11 36.07
N GLU A 69 4.34 -44.24 36.76
CA GLU A 69 3.09 -44.56 37.46
C GLU A 69 1.90 -43.75 36.92
N LYS A 70 0.79 -44.46 36.79
CA LYS A 70 -0.53 -44.11 36.25
C LYS A 70 -1.42 -43.72 37.43
N ILE A 71 -2.45 -42.86 37.27
CA ILE A 71 -3.83 -43.05 37.83
C ILE A 71 -4.72 -41.79 37.78
N LYS A 72 -5.87 -41.98 37.08
CA LYS A 72 -7.28 -41.59 37.32
C LYS A 72 -7.70 -40.13 37.52
N ILE A 73 -8.65 -39.71 36.68
CA ILE A 73 -9.60 -38.62 36.93
C ILE A 73 -10.98 -39.25 37.21
N PRO A 74 -11.75 -38.79 38.22
CA PRO A 74 -13.05 -39.34 38.57
C PRO A 74 -14.20 -38.76 37.72
N VAL A 75 -15.30 -39.50 37.72
CA VAL A 75 -16.56 -39.25 37.02
C VAL A 75 -17.56 -38.53 37.96
N LEU A 76 -18.46 -37.74 37.34
CA LEU A 76 -19.93 -37.68 37.58
C LEU A 76 -20.51 -36.37 38.16
N LEU A 77 -21.43 -35.77 37.40
CA LEU A 77 -22.69 -35.08 37.76
C LEU A 77 -23.37 -34.72 36.42
N ALA A 78 -24.22 -35.58 35.83
CA ALA A 78 -25.67 -35.74 36.06
C ALA A 78 -26.50 -34.47 35.75
N ILE A 79 -27.25 -34.50 34.63
CA ILE A 79 -28.38 -33.61 34.29
C ILE A 79 -29.56 -34.53 33.91
N PRO A 80 -30.79 -34.29 34.40
CA PRO A 80 -31.88 -35.26 34.39
C PRO A 80 -32.65 -35.37 33.06
N GLU A 81 -33.32 -36.52 32.93
CA GLU A 81 -34.37 -36.91 31.97
C GLU A 81 -35.45 -35.85 31.75
N PRO A 82 -36.11 -35.94 30.57
CA PRO A 82 -37.56 -36.04 30.63
C PRO A 82 -38.12 -37.25 29.88
N GLU A 83 -39.24 -37.72 30.43
CA GLU A 83 -40.00 -38.91 30.10
C GLU A 83 -40.64 -38.90 28.70
N THR A 84 -40.78 -40.13 28.21
CA THR A 84 -41.45 -40.62 27.01
C THR A 84 -42.95 -40.27 26.94
N GLU A 85 -43.46 -39.89 25.77
CA GLU A 85 -44.71 -40.49 25.28
C GLU A 85 -44.91 -40.42 23.75
N ALA A 86 -45.29 -41.59 23.24
CA ALA A 86 -46.16 -41.89 22.10
C ALA A 86 -45.78 -41.49 20.65
N ALA A 87 -45.49 -42.55 19.90
CA ALA A 87 -45.34 -42.71 18.47
C ALA A 87 -46.41 -42.08 17.57
N ALA A 88 -45.94 -41.54 16.43
CA ALA A 88 -46.63 -41.62 15.15
C ALA A 88 -45.59 -41.71 14.02
N LYS A 89 -45.54 -42.84 13.30
CA LYS A 89 -44.92 -42.90 11.96
C LYS A 89 -45.95 -42.37 10.96
N PRO A 90 -45.49 -41.66 9.92
CA PRO A 90 -45.52 -42.35 8.62
C PRO A 90 -44.27 -42.11 7.77
N SER A 91 -43.69 -43.22 7.31
CA SER A 91 -43.37 -43.46 5.89
C SER A 91 -43.10 -42.20 5.04
N THR A 92 -41.88 -41.68 5.10
CA THR A 92 -41.33 -40.87 4.01
C THR A 92 -40.47 -41.79 3.15
N THR A 93 -40.96 -42.01 1.93
CA THR A 93 -40.38 -42.87 0.90
C THR A 93 -38.92 -42.44 0.65
N PRO A 94 -37.92 -43.36 0.72
CA PRO A 94 -36.49 -43.02 0.61
C PRO A 94 -36.12 -42.36 -0.73
N TRP A 95 -36.99 -42.47 -1.72
CA TRP A 95 -36.85 -41.78 -3.00
C TRP A 95 -36.99 -40.26 -2.90
N ILE A 96 -37.83 -39.73 -2.00
CA ILE A 96 -38.02 -38.28 -1.86
C ILE A 96 -36.74 -37.63 -1.31
N VAL A 97 -36.10 -38.25 -0.32
CA VAL A 97 -34.80 -37.78 0.22
C VAL A 97 -33.71 -37.87 -0.85
N SER A 98 -33.70 -38.94 -1.65
CA SER A 98 -32.72 -39.12 -2.73
C SER A 98 -32.88 -38.11 -3.86
N VAL A 99 -34.12 -37.78 -4.25
CA VAL A 99 -34.42 -36.75 -5.25
C VAL A 99 -34.06 -35.36 -4.72
N PHE A 100 -34.33 -35.09 -3.44
CA PHE A 100 -33.96 -33.84 -2.81
C PHE A 100 -32.44 -33.66 -2.72
N LEU A 101 -31.71 -34.73 -2.39
CA LEU A 101 -30.25 -34.73 -2.37
C LEU A 101 -29.65 -34.54 -3.79
N LEU A 102 -30.22 -35.19 -4.80
CA LEU A 102 -29.83 -34.99 -6.21
C LEU A 102 -30.10 -33.55 -6.68
N LEU A 103 -31.20 -32.94 -6.26
CA LEU A 103 -31.50 -31.53 -6.52
C LEU A 103 -30.49 -30.60 -5.84
N LEU A 104 -30.08 -30.90 -4.61
CA LEU A 104 -29.05 -30.11 -3.90
C LEU A 104 -27.68 -30.24 -4.57
N ILE A 105 -27.29 -31.44 -5.01
CA ILE A 105 -26.03 -31.66 -5.73
C ILE A 105 -26.07 -30.97 -7.09
N ALA A 106 -27.19 -31.06 -7.81
CA ALA A 106 -27.37 -30.36 -9.08
C ALA A 106 -27.32 -28.83 -8.88
N ALA A 107 -27.96 -28.30 -7.84
CA ALA A 107 -27.91 -26.87 -7.51
C ALA A 107 -26.49 -26.42 -7.15
N ALA A 108 -25.75 -27.21 -6.35
CA ALA A 108 -24.36 -26.93 -6.00
C ALA A 108 -23.45 -26.97 -7.24
N ALA A 109 -23.63 -27.96 -8.13
CA ALA A 109 -22.89 -28.04 -9.38
C ALA A 109 -23.21 -26.86 -10.32
N LEU A 110 -24.45 -26.38 -10.34
CA LEU A 110 -24.86 -25.23 -11.14
C LEU A 110 -24.30 -23.91 -10.59
N LEU A 111 -24.22 -23.77 -9.25
CA LEU A 111 -23.56 -22.64 -8.60
C LEU A 111 -22.05 -22.67 -8.85
N PHE A 112 -21.41 -23.83 -8.76
CA PHE A 112 -19.98 -23.98 -8.99
C PHE A 112 -19.61 -23.79 -10.47
N TYR A 113 -20.44 -24.26 -11.40
CA TYR A 113 -20.28 -23.99 -12.83
C TYR A 113 -20.49 -22.51 -13.14
N ARG A 114 -21.41 -21.84 -12.44
CA ARG A 114 -21.59 -20.38 -12.56
C ARG A 114 -20.36 -19.61 -12.05
N GLU A 115 -19.68 -20.07 -11.01
CA GLU A 115 -18.42 -19.47 -10.56
C GLU A 115 -17.26 -19.71 -11.52
N LEU A 116 -17.15 -20.91 -12.12
CA LEU A 116 -16.06 -21.24 -13.03
C LEU A 116 -16.23 -20.65 -14.44
N VAL A 117 -17.47 -20.45 -14.89
CA VAL A 117 -17.80 -19.95 -16.24
C VAL A 117 -18.17 -18.47 -16.26
N GLN A 118 -18.35 -17.83 -15.09
CA GLN A 118 -18.21 -16.38 -15.06
C GLN A 118 -16.72 -16.05 -15.27
N PRO A 119 -16.32 -15.39 -16.38
CA PRO A 119 -15.04 -14.73 -16.37
C PRO A 119 -15.05 -13.83 -15.14
N TYR A 120 -13.99 -13.93 -14.32
CA TYR A 120 -13.73 -13.01 -13.23
C TYR A 120 -13.93 -11.59 -13.77
N GLN A 121 -15.13 -11.04 -13.58
CA GLN A 121 -15.36 -9.62 -13.81
C GLN A 121 -14.59 -8.99 -12.68
N LYS A 122 -13.39 -8.51 -13.02
CA LYS A 122 -12.67 -7.51 -12.26
C LYS A 122 -13.72 -6.49 -11.84
N ASN A 123 -14.14 -6.55 -10.57
CA ASN A 123 -15.03 -5.56 -9.97
C ASN A 123 -14.24 -4.24 -9.90
N SER A 124 -14.05 -3.64 -11.07
CA SER A 124 -13.89 -2.22 -11.21
C SER A 124 -15.31 -1.72 -11.02
N THR A 125 -15.64 -1.24 -9.84
CA THR A 125 -16.89 -0.51 -9.61
C THR A 125 -16.94 0.57 -10.69
N PRO A 126 -17.84 0.48 -11.70
CA PRO A 126 -17.98 1.53 -12.67
C PRO A 126 -18.80 2.61 -11.96
N ILE A 127 -18.24 3.82 -11.83
CA ILE A 127 -19.08 4.99 -11.66
C ILE A 127 -20.01 5.02 -12.88
N ALA A 128 -21.31 4.90 -12.64
CA ALA A 128 -22.33 4.73 -13.67
C ALA A 128 -22.26 5.87 -14.71
N PRO A 129 -22.28 5.57 -16.03
CA PRO A 129 -22.42 6.60 -17.06
C PRO A 129 -23.90 6.76 -17.41
N ALA A 130 -24.46 7.94 -17.17
CA ALA A 130 -25.75 8.32 -17.72
C ALA A 130 -25.75 9.80 -18.09
N ALA A 131 -25.36 10.10 -19.34
CA ALA A 131 -26.03 11.09 -20.20
C ALA A 131 -25.26 11.23 -21.53
N THR A 132 -25.94 10.80 -22.59
CA THR A 132 -25.99 11.38 -23.95
C THR A 132 -24.78 12.17 -24.44
N LYS A 133 -24.06 11.60 -25.42
CA LYS A 133 -23.04 12.27 -26.23
C LYS A 133 -23.53 13.62 -26.78
N PRO A 134 -22.80 14.72 -26.55
CA PRO A 134 -22.66 15.77 -27.53
C PRO A 134 -21.40 15.51 -28.36
N ALA A 135 -21.59 15.44 -29.68
CA ALA A 135 -20.51 15.40 -30.65
C ALA A 135 -19.87 16.78 -30.75
N HIS A 136 -18.73 17.00 -30.08
CA HIS A 136 -17.52 17.69 -30.58
C HIS A 136 -16.53 17.89 -29.41
N VAL A 137 -15.54 17.01 -29.27
CA VAL A 137 -14.31 17.32 -28.53
C VAL A 137 -13.14 16.82 -29.38
N SER A 138 -12.25 17.74 -29.71
CA SER A 138 -11.09 17.48 -30.55
C SER A 138 -10.23 16.36 -29.97
N SER A 139 -9.83 15.46 -30.85
CA SER A 139 -9.29 14.12 -30.64
C SER A 139 -7.83 14.09 -30.17
N PHE A 140 -7.48 14.78 -29.09
CA PHE A 140 -6.16 14.61 -28.50
C PHE A 140 -6.13 13.36 -27.62
N GLN A 141 -5.68 12.25 -28.18
CA GLN A 141 -5.45 11.01 -27.44
C GLN A 141 -4.12 11.10 -26.69
N TRP A 142 -4.15 11.68 -25.49
CA TRP A 142 -2.97 11.86 -24.64
C TRP A 142 -2.49 10.54 -23.99
N GLN A 143 -3.40 9.59 -23.76
CA GLN A 143 -3.12 8.37 -22.99
C GLN A 143 -2.04 7.48 -23.64
N PRO A 144 -2.05 7.20 -24.96
CA PRO A 144 -0.97 6.43 -25.58
C PRO A 144 0.39 7.16 -25.51
N GLN A 145 0.38 8.48 -25.64
CA GLN A 145 1.59 9.31 -25.52
C GLN A 145 2.15 9.27 -24.10
N ALA A 146 1.28 9.32 -23.08
CA ALA A 146 1.68 9.20 -21.67
C ALA A 146 2.31 7.84 -21.36
N ARG A 147 1.71 6.75 -21.86
CA ARG A 147 2.27 5.40 -21.67
C ARG A 147 3.62 5.23 -22.35
N GLU A 148 3.78 5.79 -23.55
CA GLU A 148 5.07 5.78 -24.25
C GLU A 148 6.11 6.62 -23.51
N LEU A 149 5.73 7.79 -22.99
CA LEU A 149 6.62 8.61 -22.17
C LEU A 149 7.06 7.86 -20.91
N LEU A 150 6.14 7.19 -20.20
CA LEU A 150 6.48 6.35 -19.04
C LEU A 150 7.43 5.21 -19.42
N ARG A 151 7.20 4.56 -20.57
CA ARG A 151 8.09 3.52 -21.08
C ARG A 151 9.51 4.05 -21.30
N GLN A 152 9.64 5.21 -21.94
CA GLN A 152 10.94 5.86 -22.14
C GLN A 152 11.59 6.25 -20.81
N PHE A 153 10.81 6.81 -19.88
CA PHE A 153 11.29 7.19 -18.56
C PHE A 153 11.77 6.00 -17.72
N PHE A 154 11.06 4.87 -17.76
CA PHE A 154 11.45 3.64 -17.05
C PHE A 154 12.65 2.93 -17.70
N ALA A 155 12.77 3.02 -19.02
CA ALA A 155 13.90 2.45 -19.77
C ALA A 155 15.17 3.31 -19.70
N ALA A 156 15.05 4.59 -19.39
CA ALA A 156 16.18 5.52 -19.28
C ALA A 156 17.09 5.14 -18.11
N THR A 157 18.38 4.92 -18.42
CA THR A 157 19.42 4.53 -17.44
C THR A 157 20.30 5.70 -17.00
N THR A 158 20.20 6.86 -17.64
CA THR A 158 20.98 8.05 -17.29
C THR A 158 20.08 9.20 -16.81
N PRO A 159 20.57 10.07 -15.91
CA PRO A 159 19.82 11.25 -15.47
C PRO A 159 19.39 12.16 -16.63
N GLU A 160 20.22 12.33 -17.65
CA GLU A 160 19.92 13.18 -18.81
C GLU A 160 18.80 12.58 -19.68
N ALA A 161 18.77 11.25 -19.81
CA ALA A 161 17.70 10.57 -20.53
C ALA A 161 16.37 10.70 -19.77
N LYS A 162 16.37 10.55 -18.44
CA LYS A 162 15.18 10.75 -17.61
C LYS A 162 14.70 12.21 -17.60
N ALA A 163 15.63 13.16 -17.54
CA ALA A 163 15.36 14.59 -17.55
C ALA A 163 14.54 15.02 -18.79
N ARG A 164 14.75 14.37 -19.95
CA ARG A 164 14.00 14.67 -21.18
C ARG A 164 12.52 14.30 -21.12
N CYS A 165 12.14 13.38 -20.23
CA CYS A 165 10.76 12.95 -20.06
C CYS A 165 10.02 13.76 -18.98
N VAL A 166 10.71 14.67 -18.29
CA VAL A 166 10.23 15.34 -17.07
C VAL A 166 10.05 16.85 -17.29
N ILE A 167 9.11 17.44 -16.57
CA ILE A 167 8.90 18.90 -16.54
C ILE A 167 10.18 19.59 -16.04
N GLY A 168 10.66 20.60 -16.78
CA GLY A 168 11.93 21.28 -16.49
C GLY A 168 13.12 20.76 -17.30
N GLY A 169 12.97 19.60 -17.97
CA GLY A 169 13.95 19.13 -18.94
C GLY A 169 15.35 18.98 -18.32
N LEU A 170 16.37 19.39 -19.07
CA LEU A 170 17.78 19.29 -18.67
C LEU A 170 18.13 20.07 -17.39
N ALA A 171 17.35 21.07 -16.98
CA ALA A 171 17.59 21.79 -15.73
C ALA A 171 17.40 20.90 -14.48
N THR A 172 16.75 19.74 -14.63
CA THR A 172 16.54 18.79 -13.53
C THR A 172 17.68 17.79 -13.36
N VAL A 173 18.67 17.75 -14.26
CA VAL A 173 19.72 16.72 -14.27
C VAL A 173 20.48 16.63 -12.96
N ASP A 174 20.94 17.77 -12.41
CA ASP A 174 21.71 17.78 -11.16
C ASP A 174 20.90 17.19 -9.99
N ARG A 175 19.62 17.53 -9.91
CA ARG A 175 18.69 17.00 -8.89
C ARG A 175 18.47 15.51 -9.08
N LEU A 176 18.25 15.07 -10.31
CA LEU A 176 18.07 13.66 -10.66
C LEU A 176 19.35 12.87 -10.35
N GLN A 177 20.53 13.46 -10.56
CA GLN A 177 21.81 12.88 -10.19
C GLN A 177 22.01 12.82 -8.68
N GLN A 178 21.53 13.79 -7.90
CA GLN A 178 21.56 13.68 -6.43
C GLN A 178 20.69 12.54 -5.92
N ILE A 179 19.52 12.32 -6.55
CA ILE A 179 18.59 11.26 -6.16
C ILE A 179 19.08 9.87 -6.62
N TRP A 180 19.71 9.78 -7.79
CA TRP A 180 20.08 8.50 -8.42
C TRP A 180 21.58 8.21 -8.54
N GLY A 181 22.46 9.15 -8.19
CA GLY A 181 23.89 9.17 -8.56
C GLY A 181 24.74 8.00 -8.06
N HIS A 182 24.21 7.16 -7.17
CA HIS A 182 24.90 5.98 -6.64
C HIS A 182 24.14 4.66 -6.82
N GLN A 183 22.90 4.70 -7.34
CA GLN A 183 22.10 3.49 -7.54
C GLN A 183 21.46 3.53 -8.93
N LEU A 184 21.89 2.61 -9.80
CA LEU A 184 21.08 2.11 -10.92
C LEU A 184 19.88 1.35 -10.33
N LEU A 185 18.94 2.07 -9.73
CA LEU A 185 17.64 1.52 -9.39
C LEU A 185 16.91 1.33 -10.70
N GLN A 186 16.99 0.11 -11.21
CA GLN A 186 16.14 -0.34 -12.29
C GLN A 186 14.69 -0.11 -11.82
N GLU A 187 13.99 0.85 -12.43
CA GLU A 187 12.58 1.12 -12.12
C GLU A 187 11.64 -0.01 -12.59
N SER A 188 12.21 -1.13 -13.03
CA SER A 188 11.67 -2.23 -13.88
C SER A 188 10.56 -3.08 -13.26
N ALA A 189 9.96 -2.66 -12.16
CA ALA A 189 8.83 -3.36 -11.56
C ALA A 189 7.45 -2.80 -11.99
N LEU A 190 7.39 -1.67 -12.71
CA LEU A 190 6.13 -1.07 -13.17
C LEU A 190 5.95 -1.25 -14.67
N ASP A 191 4.79 -1.77 -15.09
CA ASP A 191 4.36 -1.76 -16.49
C ASP A 191 3.58 -0.45 -16.78
N PRO A 192 3.99 0.38 -17.75
CA PRO A 192 3.21 1.53 -18.21
C PRO A 192 1.76 1.21 -18.59
N ASN A 193 1.44 -0.04 -18.96
CA ASN A 193 0.09 -0.48 -19.31
C ASN A 193 -0.84 -0.62 -18.10
N ASP A 194 -0.30 -0.86 -16.91
CA ASP A 194 -1.07 -1.02 -15.68
C ASP A 194 -1.57 0.33 -15.11
N PHE A 195 -1.03 1.45 -15.59
CA PHE A 195 -1.50 2.77 -15.22
C PHE A 195 -2.92 3.01 -15.77
N ALA A 196 -3.85 3.41 -14.91
CA ALA A 196 -5.21 3.80 -15.25
C ALA A 196 -5.30 5.32 -15.42
N ALA A 197 -5.88 5.79 -16.52
CA ALA A 197 -6.10 7.21 -16.76
C ALA A 197 -7.32 7.71 -15.98
N ILE A 198 -7.16 8.82 -15.26
CA ILE A 198 -8.26 9.53 -14.62
C ILE A 198 -8.71 10.62 -15.57
N VAL A 199 -9.91 10.48 -16.13
CA VAL A 199 -10.49 11.47 -17.04
C VAL A 199 -11.23 12.50 -16.20
N ALA A 200 -10.71 13.72 -16.14
CA ALA A 200 -11.43 14.84 -15.54
C ALA A 200 -12.57 15.29 -16.49
N ASP A 201 -13.64 15.84 -15.92
CA ASP A 201 -14.87 16.21 -16.63
C ASP A 201 -14.57 17.06 -17.89
N PRO A 202 -15.00 16.66 -19.09
CA PRO A 202 -14.73 17.37 -20.35
C PRO A 202 -15.34 18.78 -20.44
N GLY A 203 -16.12 19.22 -19.46
CA GLY A 203 -16.71 20.56 -19.42
C GLY A 203 -15.74 21.72 -19.15
N ALA A 204 -14.49 21.45 -18.72
CA ALA A 204 -13.55 22.48 -18.26
C ALA A 204 -12.37 22.68 -19.21
N GLY A 205 -12.53 23.57 -20.19
CA GLY A 205 -11.44 24.22 -20.93
C GLY A 205 -10.41 23.30 -21.62
N GLN A 206 -9.31 23.90 -22.11
CA GLN A 206 -8.16 23.14 -22.59
C GLN A 206 -7.46 22.50 -21.37
N GLN A 207 -7.78 21.24 -21.06
CA GLN A 207 -7.01 20.46 -20.10
C GLN A 207 -5.57 20.34 -20.57
N THR A 208 -4.66 20.99 -19.84
CA THR A 208 -3.21 20.91 -20.06
C THR A 208 -2.53 19.93 -19.12
N VAL A 209 -3.25 19.44 -18.09
CA VAL A 209 -2.77 18.51 -17.08
C VAL A 209 -3.60 17.24 -17.12
N PHE A 210 -2.92 16.09 -17.12
CA PHE A 210 -3.52 14.77 -17.20
C PHE A 210 -2.98 13.88 -16.07
N LEU A 211 -3.79 12.95 -15.58
CA LEU A 211 -3.43 12.10 -14.45
C LEU A 211 -3.55 10.63 -14.82
N MET A 212 -2.52 9.85 -14.49
CA MET A 212 -2.61 8.40 -14.42
C MET A 212 -2.25 7.88 -13.03
N ILE A 213 -2.93 6.82 -12.60
CA ILE A 213 -2.71 6.17 -11.31
C ILE A 213 -2.30 4.72 -11.55
N TYR A 214 -1.23 4.30 -10.91
CA TYR A 214 -0.87 2.89 -10.77
C TYR A 214 -1.28 2.43 -9.38
N GLU A 215 -2.01 1.33 -9.28
CA GLU A 215 -2.34 0.70 -8.01
C GLU A 215 -2.06 -0.80 -8.08
N ARG A 216 -1.20 -1.26 -7.18
CA ARG A 216 -0.99 -2.67 -6.88
C ARG A 216 -1.43 -2.91 -5.45
N PRO A 217 -2.46 -3.74 -5.23
CA PRO A 217 -2.89 -4.09 -3.89
C PRO A 217 -1.78 -4.89 -3.20
N ALA A 218 -1.85 -4.92 -1.88
CA ALA A 218 -0.97 -5.74 -1.09
C ALA A 218 -1.12 -7.22 -1.48
N GLN A 219 0.01 -7.89 -1.76
CA GLN A 219 0.03 -9.29 -2.15
C GLN A 219 0.53 -10.12 -0.97
N TYR A 220 -0.13 -11.25 -0.73
CA TYR A 220 0.33 -12.24 0.23
C TYR A 220 1.22 -13.25 -0.47
N ASP A 221 2.42 -13.44 0.06
CA ASP A 221 3.31 -14.50 -0.41
C ASP A 221 2.80 -15.86 0.08
N ILE A 222 2.16 -16.63 -0.82
CA ILE A 222 1.60 -17.95 -0.52
C ILE A 222 2.71 -18.95 -0.12
N GLN A 223 3.95 -18.77 -0.56
CA GLN A 223 5.05 -19.66 -0.14
C GLN A 223 5.41 -19.47 1.34
N LYS A 224 4.94 -18.39 1.96
CA LYS A 224 5.09 -18.10 3.39
C LYS A 224 3.79 -18.32 4.19
N PHE A 225 2.75 -18.89 3.58
CA PHE A 225 1.48 -19.23 4.25
C PHE A 225 1.60 -20.43 5.23
N LEU A 226 2.78 -21.07 5.30
CA LEU A 226 3.13 -22.05 6.32
C LEU A 226 3.40 -21.36 7.65
N ARG A 227 2.37 -20.73 8.22
CA ARG A 227 2.43 -20.20 9.57
C ARG A 227 2.57 -21.38 10.54
N PRO A 228 3.47 -21.35 11.53
CA PRO A 228 3.31 -22.21 12.67
C PRO A 228 1.92 -21.90 13.27
N LEU A 229 1.06 -22.93 13.36
CA LEU A 229 -0.24 -22.79 13.98
C LEU A 229 -0.04 -22.39 15.43
N VAL A 230 -0.66 -21.29 15.84
CA VAL A 230 -0.74 -20.91 17.25
C VAL A 230 -1.50 -21.98 18.03
N SER A 231 -1.09 -22.21 19.27
CA SER A 231 -1.80 -23.14 20.16
C SER A 231 -3.23 -22.65 20.40
N MET A 232 -4.14 -23.58 20.71
CA MET A 232 -5.56 -23.27 20.95
C MET A 232 -5.73 -22.32 22.13
N GLU A 233 -4.86 -22.43 23.13
CA GLU A 233 -4.81 -21.62 24.34
C GLU A 233 -4.52 -20.16 24.01
N VAL A 234 -3.59 -19.89 23.09
CA VAL A 234 -3.31 -18.54 22.61
C VAL A 234 -4.46 -18.00 21.76
N MET A 235 -5.07 -18.83 20.91
CA MET A 235 -6.25 -18.42 20.12
C MET A 235 -7.47 -18.08 21.00
N GLN A 236 -7.62 -18.74 22.14
CA GLN A 236 -8.67 -18.50 23.12
C GLN A 236 -8.35 -17.36 24.10
N GLY A 237 -7.18 -16.71 23.95
CA GLY A 237 -6.73 -15.62 24.82
C GLY A 237 -6.35 -16.07 26.23
N LEU A 238 -6.12 -17.37 26.44
CA LEU A 238 -5.68 -17.96 27.71
C LEU A 238 -4.17 -17.78 27.92
N GLU A 239 -3.40 -17.66 26.84
CA GLU A 239 -1.96 -17.39 26.85
C GLU A 239 -1.58 -16.26 25.90
N THR A 240 -0.53 -15.52 26.24
CA THR A 240 0.07 -14.54 25.35
C THR A 240 1.00 -15.21 24.35
N LEU A 241 0.94 -14.75 23.10
CA LEU A 241 1.78 -15.24 22.03
C LEU A 241 3.26 -14.96 22.32
N ASP A 242 4.10 -16.00 22.29
CA ASP A 242 5.55 -15.87 22.46
C ASP A 242 6.16 -14.91 21.40
N PRO A 243 7.12 -14.02 21.72
CA PRO A 243 7.64 -13.02 20.79
C PRO A 243 8.24 -13.58 19.49
N LEU A 244 8.85 -14.78 19.52
CA LEU A 244 9.33 -15.44 18.30
C LEU A 244 8.15 -15.85 17.43
N THR A 245 7.11 -16.44 18.04
CA THR A 245 5.89 -16.80 17.32
C THR A 245 5.17 -15.56 16.80
N GLN A 246 5.10 -14.48 17.57
CA GLN A 246 4.54 -13.20 17.14
C GLN A 246 5.26 -12.64 15.91
N SER A 247 6.60 -12.72 15.87
CA SER A 247 7.38 -12.35 14.68
C SER A 247 7.16 -13.29 13.48
N LEU A 248 6.84 -14.57 13.71
CA LEU A 248 6.61 -15.55 12.65
C LEU A 248 5.15 -15.61 12.18
N THR A 249 4.21 -15.00 12.90
CA THR A 249 2.78 -15.03 12.56
C THR A 249 2.20 -13.65 12.27
N ALA A 250 2.94 -12.56 12.50
CA ALA A 250 2.48 -11.21 12.20
C ALA A 250 2.20 -11.06 10.69
N PRO A 251 0.98 -10.63 10.30
CA PRO A 251 0.58 -10.53 8.89
C PRO A 251 1.47 -9.59 8.08
N GLU A 252 2.02 -8.56 8.72
CA GLU A 252 2.93 -7.56 8.14
C GLU A 252 4.22 -8.18 7.57
N ASN A 253 4.65 -9.35 8.05
CA ASN A 253 5.85 -10.04 7.56
C ASN A 253 5.61 -10.84 6.26
N PHE A 254 4.35 -10.95 5.85
CA PHE A 254 3.90 -11.80 4.74
C PHE A 254 3.17 -11.03 3.64
N GLU A 255 2.85 -9.77 3.92
CA GLU A 255 2.14 -8.86 3.03
C GLU A 255 3.16 -7.91 2.38
N THR A 256 3.25 -7.92 1.06
CA THR A 256 4.00 -6.88 0.35
C THR A 256 3.26 -5.56 0.53
N SER A 257 3.95 -4.48 0.87
CA SER A 257 3.31 -3.16 1.00
C SER A 257 2.55 -2.79 -0.28
N PRO A 258 1.30 -2.30 -0.18
CA PRO A 258 0.57 -1.82 -1.34
C PRO A 258 1.36 -0.70 -2.02
N LEU A 259 1.39 -0.71 -3.35
CA LEU A 259 2.10 0.29 -4.13
C LEU A 259 1.09 1.12 -4.92
N ARG A 260 1.05 2.42 -4.61
CA ARG A 260 0.26 3.40 -5.36
C ARG A 260 1.15 4.50 -5.88
N VAL A 261 0.96 4.88 -7.14
CA VAL A 261 1.76 5.92 -7.80
C VAL A 261 0.83 6.85 -8.54
N GLN A 262 0.99 8.17 -8.34
CA GLN A 262 0.36 9.18 -9.16
C GLN A 262 1.37 9.74 -10.15
N ALA A 263 1.02 9.71 -11.44
CA ALA A 263 1.79 10.31 -12.50
C ALA A 263 0.95 11.43 -13.14
N TYR A 264 1.34 12.68 -12.87
CA TYR A 264 0.78 13.84 -13.57
C TYR A 264 1.58 14.12 -14.83
N PHE A 265 0.89 14.50 -15.88
CA PHE A 265 1.47 14.85 -17.16
C PHE A 265 1.01 16.23 -17.57
N LYS A 266 1.94 17.08 -18.00
CA LYS A 266 1.62 18.42 -18.50
C LYS A 266 1.97 18.54 -19.98
N LEU A 267 1.07 19.12 -20.75
CA LEU A 267 1.34 19.48 -22.14
C LEU A 267 2.10 20.82 -22.17
N VAL A 268 3.37 20.77 -22.58
CA VAL A 268 4.26 21.94 -22.73
C VAL A 268 4.81 21.94 -24.15
N ASP A 269 4.60 23.02 -24.89
CA ASP A 269 5.04 23.16 -26.30
C ASP A 269 4.65 21.98 -27.21
N GLY A 270 3.44 21.45 -27.00
CA GLY A 270 2.90 20.31 -27.75
C GLY A 270 3.52 18.95 -27.38
N LYS A 271 4.39 18.90 -26.36
CA LYS A 271 4.96 17.67 -25.81
C LYS A 271 4.40 17.40 -24.43
N LEU A 272 4.03 16.15 -24.19
CA LEU A 272 3.63 15.70 -22.88
C LEU A 272 4.88 15.47 -22.03
N LEU A 273 4.91 15.94 -20.78
CA LEU A 273 6.02 15.77 -19.85
C LEU A 273 5.52 15.29 -18.49
N LEU A 274 6.28 14.41 -17.83
CA LEU A 274 5.96 13.86 -16.51
C LEU A 274 6.32 14.85 -15.40
N ASP A 275 5.41 14.98 -14.44
CA ASP A 275 5.71 15.59 -13.16
C ASP A 275 6.47 14.62 -12.27
N TYR A 276 7.79 14.78 -12.24
CA TYR A 276 8.67 13.87 -11.53
C TYR A 276 8.50 13.94 -10.01
N ASP A 277 8.22 15.12 -9.46
CA ASP A 277 8.20 15.31 -8.01
C ASP A 277 7.04 14.54 -7.38
N THR A 278 5.84 14.64 -7.98
CA THR A 278 4.68 13.88 -7.53
C THR A 278 4.84 12.38 -7.78
N TYR A 279 5.40 12.01 -8.93
CA TYR A 279 5.69 10.61 -9.24
C TYR A 279 6.64 9.99 -8.22
N TRP A 280 7.74 10.68 -7.93
CA TRP A 280 8.74 10.25 -6.97
C TRP A 280 8.14 10.18 -5.57
N GLN A 281 7.48 11.25 -5.11
CA GLN A 281 6.87 11.31 -3.78
C GLN A 281 5.95 10.12 -3.52
N THR A 282 5.02 9.85 -4.45
CA THR A 282 4.00 8.81 -4.27
C THR A 282 4.56 7.39 -4.41
N ARG A 283 5.42 7.14 -5.40
CA ARG A 283 6.07 5.83 -5.60
C ARG A 283 6.91 5.43 -4.40
N HIS A 284 7.60 6.40 -3.82
CA HIS A 284 8.61 6.18 -2.81
C HIS A 284 8.15 6.52 -1.40
N ARG A 285 6.89 6.94 -1.22
CA ARG A 285 6.31 7.40 0.06
C ARG A 285 7.26 8.34 0.79
N THR A 286 7.81 9.32 0.05
CA THR A 286 8.86 10.19 0.59
C THR A 286 8.36 11.02 1.76
N LEU A 287 7.07 11.40 1.77
CA LEU A 287 6.45 12.07 2.91
C LEU A 287 6.54 11.23 4.18
N GLN A 288 6.09 9.97 4.11
CA GLN A 288 6.17 9.05 5.26
C GLN A 288 7.61 8.91 5.74
N ARG A 289 8.55 8.67 4.83
CA ARG A 289 9.97 8.55 5.17
C ARG A 289 10.55 9.82 5.78
N PHE A 290 10.13 10.99 5.31
CA PHE A 290 10.53 12.27 5.86
C PHE A 290 10.02 12.41 7.30
N VAL A 291 8.76 12.06 7.56
CA VAL A 291 8.20 12.11 8.92
C VAL A 291 8.90 11.15 9.86
N ASP A 292 9.12 9.92 9.42
CA ASP A 292 9.56 8.80 10.26
C ASP A 292 11.08 8.78 10.47
N SER A 293 11.87 9.24 9.48
CA SER A 293 13.31 8.98 9.45
C SER A 293 14.20 10.18 9.07
N ALA A 294 13.64 11.33 8.66
CA ALA A 294 14.49 12.47 8.32
C ALA A 294 15.25 13.01 9.55
N PRO A 295 16.55 13.34 9.41
CA PRO A 295 17.28 13.96 10.50
C PRO A 295 16.74 15.37 10.80
N PRO A 296 16.85 15.84 12.06
CA PRO A 296 16.53 17.22 12.40
C PRO A 296 17.28 18.23 11.52
N GLY A 297 16.61 19.32 11.16
CA GLY A 297 17.11 20.35 10.25
C GLY A 297 16.86 20.05 8.77
N THR A 298 16.43 18.84 8.42
CA THR A 298 16.10 18.49 7.02
C THR A 298 14.89 19.30 6.55
N GLN A 299 15.01 19.86 5.36
CA GLN A 299 13.97 20.62 4.69
C GLN A 299 13.67 20.00 3.33
N GLU A 300 12.40 19.69 3.08
CA GLU A 300 11.94 19.08 1.82
C GLU A 300 10.61 19.68 1.37
N THR A 301 10.38 19.69 0.05
CA THR A 301 9.16 20.22 -0.57
C THR A 301 8.26 19.08 -1.01
N PHE A 302 6.98 19.17 -0.64
CA PHE A 302 5.97 18.14 -0.89
C PHE A 302 4.70 18.74 -1.49
N ARG A 303 4.01 17.93 -2.31
CA ARG A 303 2.67 18.23 -2.79
C ARG A 303 1.66 17.45 -1.97
N LEU A 304 0.80 18.15 -1.25
CA LEU A 304 0.00 17.61 -0.16
C LEU A 304 -1.41 18.18 -0.19
N ILE A 305 -2.31 17.53 0.53
CA ILE A 305 -3.60 18.12 0.91
C ILE A 305 -3.43 18.73 2.30
N LEU A 306 -3.73 20.02 2.43
CA LEU A 306 -3.63 20.77 3.68
C LEU A 306 -5.03 21.13 4.19
N SER A 307 -5.24 20.97 5.49
CA SER A 307 -6.44 21.39 6.21
C SER A 307 -6.08 21.90 7.59
N GLN A 308 -6.86 22.82 8.15
CA GLN A 308 -6.66 23.23 9.54
C GLN A 308 -7.03 22.10 10.51
N ASP A 309 -6.19 21.87 11.52
CA ASP A 309 -6.43 20.91 12.60
C ASP A 309 -6.80 21.63 13.91
N VAL A 310 -7.44 20.91 14.82
CA VAL A 310 -7.82 21.42 16.13
C VAL A 310 -6.61 21.34 17.08
N PRO A 311 -6.22 22.46 17.73
CA PRO A 311 -5.13 22.44 18.69
C PRO A 311 -5.47 21.65 19.94
N LEU A 312 -4.51 20.89 20.46
CA LEU A 312 -4.65 20.25 21.77
C LEU A 312 -4.52 21.29 22.89
N ALA A 313 -5.02 20.99 24.08
CA ALA A 313 -4.95 21.90 25.22
C ALA A 313 -3.51 22.34 25.57
N SER A 314 -2.53 21.44 25.38
CA SER A 314 -1.10 21.73 25.57
C SER A 314 -0.46 22.55 24.45
N GLU A 315 -1.17 22.74 23.34
CA GLU A 315 -0.70 23.40 22.12
C GLU A 315 -1.46 24.70 21.82
N GLN A 316 -2.38 25.09 22.71
CA GLN A 316 -2.99 26.42 22.69
C GLN A 316 -1.96 27.44 23.14
N GLN A 317 -1.07 27.78 22.23
CA GLN A 317 -0.07 28.83 22.39
C GLN A 317 -0.35 29.90 21.34
N ASP A 318 -0.32 31.18 21.73
CA ASP A 318 -0.87 32.30 20.94
C ASP A 318 -0.17 32.60 19.60
N GLN A 319 0.87 31.84 19.23
CA GLN A 319 1.72 32.12 18.06
C GLN A 319 1.91 30.94 17.11
N VAL A 320 1.12 29.87 17.26
CA VAL A 320 1.23 28.68 16.39
C VAL A 320 -0.14 28.27 15.88
N HIS A 321 -0.24 28.11 14.57
CA HIS A 321 -1.36 27.46 13.91
C HIS A 321 -1.02 26.00 13.64
N ILE A 322 -2.00 25.13 13.86
CA ILE A 322 -1.85 23.69 13.64
C ILE A 322 -2.64 23.29 12.40
N TYR A 323 -1.97 22.60 11.51
CA TYR A 323 -2.55 22.06 10.30
C TYR A 323 -2.34 20.56 10.25
N ARG A 324 -3.13 19.91 9.40
CA ARG A 324 -2.98 18.53 9.03
C ARG A 324 -2.62 18.45 7.56
N ILE A 325 -1.53 17.74 7.28
CA ILE A 325 -1.14 17.38 5.92
C ILE A 325 -1.52 15.94 5.65
N THR A 326 -1.91 15.65 4.42
CA THR A 326 -2.21 14.30 3.96
C THR A 326 -1.63 14.09 2.57
N ASP A 327 -1.02 12.93 2.31
CA ASP A 327 -0.60 12.56 0.97
C ASP A 327 -1.83 12.30 0.06
N PRO A 328 -1.87 12.85 -1.17
CA PRO A 328 -3.03 12.71 -2.05
C PRO A 328 -3.39 11.27 -2.45
N ILE A 329 -2.43 10.36 -2.51
CA ILE A 329 -2.68 8.95 -2.90
C ILE A 329 -2.66 8.00 -1.69
N HIS A 330 -1.83 8.31 -0.69
CA HIS A 330 -1.72 7.55 0.55
C HIS A 330 -2.47 8.30 1.66
N THR A 331 -3.79 8.31 1.60
CA THR A 331 -4.63 9.13 2.49
C THR A 331 -4.54 8.75 3.97
N THR A 332 -3.98 7.58 4.30
CA THR A 332 -3.63 7.18 5.66
C THR A 332 -2.43 7.94 6.23
N ASP A 333 -1.59 8.50 5.35
CA ASP A 333 -0.36 9.22 5.71
C ASP A 333 -0.74 10.66 6.03
N SER A 334 -1.27 10.83 7.24
CA SER A 334 -1.77 12.11 7.74
C SER A 334 -1.02 12.54 8.99
N TYR A 335 -0.47 13.76 8.96
CA TYR A 335 0.43 14.25 9.99
C TYR A 335 0.06 15.66 10.44
N ARG A 336 0.27 15.94 11.73
CA ARG A 336 0.14 17.29 12.29
C ARG A 336 1.40 18.10 11.97
N VAL A 337 1.21 19.31 11.46
CA VAL A 337 2.28 20.27 11.21
C VAL A 337 1.98 21.60 11.88
N PHE A 338 3.04 22.27 12.27
CA PHE A 338 2.99 23.53 13.01
C PHE A 338 3.45 24.66 12.10
N ALA A 339 2.70 25.77 12.06
CA ALA A 339 3.09 26.97 11.35
C ALA A 339 3.11 28.14 12.33
N SER A 340 4.19 28.93 12.29
CA SER A 340 4.25 30.12 13.14
C SER A 340 3.36 31.21 12.57
N THR A 341 2.60 31.90 13.42
CA THR A 341 1.77 33.04 13.02
C THR A 341 2.59 34.21 12.48
N ASN A 342 3.90 34.27 12.80
CA ASN A 342 4.80 35.35 12.40
C ASN A 342 5.44 35.15 11.01
N GLN A 343 5.13 34.05 10.31
CA GLN A 343 5.67 33.80 8.98
C GLN A 343 4.84 34.50 7.89
N ASP A 344 5.52 34.95 6.83
CA ASP A 344 4.92 35.76 5.74
C ASP A 344 3.77 35.04 5.01
N PHE A 345 3.75 33.72 5.01
CA PHE A 345 2.70 32.92 4.38
C PHE A 345 1.50 32.64 5.30
N ALA A 346 1.57 32.96 6.60
CA ALA A 346 0.48 32.68 7.55
C ALA A 346 -0.88 33.30 7.14
N PRO A 347 -0.94 34.54 6.59
CA PRO A 347 -2.19 35.12 6.09
C PRO A 347 -2.78 34.32 4.92
N GLN A 348 -1.94 33.71 4.07
CA GLN A 348 -2.39 32.92 2.92
C GLN A 348 -3.09 31.63 3.36
N LEU A 349 -2.71 31.08 4.52
CA LEU A 349 -3.34 29.89 5.10
C LEU A 349 -4.66 30.16 5.81
N ALA A 350 -5.09 31.43 5.93
CA ALA A 350 -6.36 31.81 6.57
C ALA A 350 -7.58 31.23 5.83
N VAL A 351 -7.45 30.94 4.52
CA VAL A 351 -8.50 30.31 3.72
C VAL A 351 -8.91 28.92 4.21
N LEU A 352 -8.05 28.27 4.99
CA LEU A 352 -8.31 26.95 5.59
C LEU A 352 -8.96 27.05 6.96
N HIS A 353 -9.12 28.25 7.52
CA HIS A 353 -9.58 28.41 8.90
C HIS A 353 -11.08 28.15 9.01
N TRP A 354 -11.47 27.23 9.89
CA TRP A 354 -12.86 26.86 10.12
C TRP A 354 -13.21 26.75 11.61
N HIS A 355 -12.29 26.30 12.47
CA HIS A 355 -12.60 25.93 13.87
C HIS A 355 -13.12 27.07 14.78
N LYS A 356 -12.85 28.34 14.44
CA LYS A 356 -13.30 29.54 15.17
C LYS A 356 -14.37 30.33 14.43
N ILE A 357 -14.84 29.81 13.29
CA ILE A 357 -15.83 30.48 12.44
C ILE A 357 -17.15 29.71 12.56
N PRO A 358 -18.24 30.34 13.05
CA PRO A 358 -19.52 29.67 13.16
C PRO A 358 -20.01 29.20 11.78
N ASN A 359 -20.52 27.96 11.72
CA ASN A 359 -21.02 27.30 10.50
C ASN A 359 -19.98 27.05 9.39
N ALA A 360 -18.69 27.20 9.67
CA ALA A 360 -17.65 26.84 8.71
C ALA A 360 -17.38 25.33 8.71
N SER A 361 -17.22 24.76 7.51
CA SER A 361 -16.81 23.37 7.32
C SER A 361 -15.30 23.25 7.12
N ILE A 362 -14.77 22.07 7.41
CA ILE A 362 -13.36 21.74 7.16
C ILE A 362 -13.05 21.94 5.67
N GLN A 363 -12.01 22.72 5.40
CA GLN A 363 -11.51 22.96 4.05
C GLN A 363 -10.26 22.12 3.82
N HIS A 364 -10.27 21.31 2.75
CA HIS A 364 -9.11 20.58 2.27
C HIS A 364 -8.65 21.21 0.96
N ARG A 365 -7.40 21.65 0.88
CA ARG A 365 -6.85 22.23 -0.36
C ARG A 365 -5.54 21.58 -0.76
N PRO A 366 -5.35 21.25 -2.06
CA PRO A 366 -4.08 20.76 -2.55
C PRO A 366 -3.07 21.91 -2.59
N VAL A 367 -1.85 21.64 -2.17
CA VAL A 367 -0.82 22.67 -1.96
C VAL A 367 0.57 22.10 -2.14
N THR A 368 1.51 22.91 -2.62
CA THR A 368 2.94 22.63 -2.53
C THR A 368 3.55 23.44 -1.39
N VAL A 369 4.12 22.74 -0.41
CA VAL A 369 4.72 23.35 0.79
C VAL A 369 6.10 22.79 1.04
N THR A 370 6.94 23.58 1.69
CA THR A 370 8.21 23.14 2.20
C THR A 370 8.09 22.87 3.70
N LEU A 371 8.42 21.65 4.10
CA LEU A 371 8.38 21.19 5.48
C LEU A 371 9.79 21.11 6.04
N THR A 372 9.93 21.42 7.32
CA THR A 372 11.20 21.28 8.06
C THR A 372 11.01 20.37 9.26
N LYS A 373 11.90 19.40 9.42
CA LYS A 373 11.93 18.53 10.61
C LYS A 373 12.71 19.23 11.73
N ARG A 374 12.09 19.47 12.88
CA ARG A 374 12.74 20.10 14.03
C ARG A 374 13.38 19.07 14.98
N GLU A 375 14.26 19.54 15.86
CA GLU A 375 14.98 18.70 16.84
C GLU A 375 14.05 17.91 17.77
N ASN A 376 12.91 18.49 18.13
CA ASN A 376 11.87 17.84 18.91
C ASN A 376 10.98 16.87 18.10
N GLN A 377 11.44 16.45 16.92
CA GLN A 377 10.72 15.60 15.96
C GLN A 377 9.43 16.20 15.39
N ARG A 378 9.08 17.45 15.74
CA ARG A 378 7.93 18.15 15.15
C ARG A 378 8.23 18.55 13.72
N ILE A 379 7.16 18.60 12.92
CA ILE A 379 7.22 19.05 11.53
C ILE A 379 6.66 20.46 11.48
N GLU A 380 7.48 21.38 10.99
CA GLU A 380 7.06 22.76 10.79
C GLU A 380 6.84 23.04 9.31
N LEU A 381 5.74 23.75 9.02
CA LEU A 381 5.52 24.35 7.73
C LEU A 381 6.47 25.56 7.65
N SER A 382 7.44 25.50 6.75
CA SER A 382 8.50 26.51 6.65
C SER A 382 8.27 27.51 5.52
N HIS A 383 7.60 27.08 4.45
CA HIS A 383 7.31 27.92 3.30
C HIS A 383 6.09 27.38 2.54
N LEU A 384 5.26 28.28 2.03
CA LEU A 384 4.16 27.97 1.11
C LEU A 384 4.63 28.30 -0.31
N VAL A 385 4.76 27.30 -1.19
CA VAL A 385 5.24 27.52 -2.56
C VAL A 385 4.10 28.01 -3.44
N CYS A 386 2.98 27.28 -3.46
CA CYS A 386 1.77 27.64 -4.19
C CYS A 386 0.58 26.78 -3.77
N TRP A 387 -0.64 27.28 -3.98
CA TRP A 387 -1.84 26.45 -4.03
C TRP A 387 -1.91 25.74 -5.39
N GLU A 388 -2.16 24.43 -5.36
CA GLU A 388 -2.26 23.67 -6.60
C GLU A 388 -3.64 23.93 -7.25
N PHE A 389 -3.65 24.02 -8.58
CA PHE A 389 -4.86 24.22 -9.41
C PHE A 389 -5.63 25.55 -9.20
N GLU A 390 -5.08 26.49 -8.43
CA GLU A 390 -5.64 27.83 -8.29
C GLU A 390 -5.65 28.54 -9.68
N GLY A 391 -6.85 28.75 -10.23
CA GLY A 391 -7.06 29.29 -11.59
C GLY A 391 -7.52 28.28 -12.66
N LEU A 392 -7.57 26.97 -12.37
CA LEU A 392 -8.25 25.97 -13.22
C LEU A 392 -9.73 25.80 -12.84
N GLU A 393 -10.14 26.31 -11.68
CA GLU A 393 -11.52 26.31 -11.17
C GLU A 393 -12.38 27.46 -11.72
N ALA A 394 -12.24 27.80 -13.00
CA ALA A 394 -13.25 28.63 -13.64
C ALA A 394 -14.52 27.78 -13.85
N SER A 395 -15.49 27.96 -12.95
CA SER A 395 -16.92 27.60 -13.06
C SER A 395 -17.48 26.55 -12.10
N GLN A 396 -17.13 26.58 -10.82
CA GLN A 396 -18.10 26.29 -9.76
C GLN A 396 -18.05 27.38 -8.69
N ALA A 397 -18.56 28.56 -9.06
CA ALA A 397 -19.06 29.46 -8.03
C ALA A 397 -20.28 28.76 -7.38
N PRO A 398 -20.34 28.57 -6.05
CA PRO A 398 -21.61 28.33 -5.41
C PRO A 398 -22.50 29.52 -5.75
N ALA A 399 -23.68 29.24 -6.30
CA ALA A 399 -24.68 30.28 -6.52
C ALA A 399 -24.87 31.02 -5.20
N LEU A 400 -24.49 32.30 -5.18
CA LEU A 400 -24.84 33.23 -4.11
C LEU A 400 -26.35 33.06 -3.87
N PRO A 401 -26.81 32.82 -2.64
CA PRO A 401 -28.23 32.83 -2.35
C PRO A 401 -28.75 34.21 -2.74
N THR A 402 -29.65 34.21 -3.72
CA THR A 402 -30.37 35.40 -4.15
C THR A 402 -30.99 36.06 -2.92
N PRO A 403 -30.71 37.34 -2.63
CA PRO A 403 -31.42 38.02 -1.55
C PRO A 403 -32.91 38.04 -1.91
N SER A 404 -33.75 37.51 -1.01
CA SER A 404 -35.20 37.65 -1.10
C SER A 404 -35.56 39.12 -1.37
N PRO A 405 -36.50 39.40 -2.29
CA PRO A 405 -36.94 40.76 -2.54
C PRO A 405 -37.54 41.34 -1.25
N ALA A 406 -36.97 42.45 -0.83
CA ALA A 406 -37.44 43.25 0.30
C ALA A 406 -38.92 43.61 0.08
N LEU A 407 -39.70 43.52 1.16
CA LEU A 407 -41.06 44.02 1.21
C LEU A 407 -41.12 45.48 0.77
N ASP A 408 -41.99 45.69 -0.21
CA ASP A 408 -42.61 46.91 -0.68
C ASP A 408 -42.85 47.93 0.45
N SER A 409 -42.01 48.97 0.51
CA SER A 409 -42.28 50.19 1.26
C SER A 409 -42.93 51.21 0.34
N SER A 410 -44.22 51.01 0.09
CA SER A 410 -45.08 52.01 -0.54
C SER A 410 -45.24 53.23 0.41
N PRO A 411 -45.08 54.47 -0.09
CA PRO A 411 -45.33 55.67 0.71
C PRO A 411 -46.84 55.94 0.84
N LEU A 412 -47.29 56.22 2.07
CA LEU A 412 -48.64 56.70 2.36
C LEU A 412 -48.91 58.06 1.66
N PRO A 413 -50.11 58.29 1.12
CA PRO A 413 -50.50 59.58 0.58
C PRO A 413 -50.72 60.62 1.70
N PRO A 414 -50.60 61.92 1.40
CA PRO A 414 -50.93 62.99 2.33
C PRO A 414 -52.45 63.14 2.44
N ASP A 415 -52.97 63.13 3.67
CA ASP A 415 -54.36 63.47 3.94
C ASP A 415 -54.56 65.01 3.98
N PRO A 416 -55.77 65.49 3.61
CA PRO A 416 -56.12 66.90 3.42
C PRO A 416 -56.29 67.75 4.70
#